data_AF-A0A0N0MM88-F1
#
_entry.id   AF-A0A0N0MM88-F1
#
_cell.length_a   1.000
_cell.length_b   1.000
_cell.length_c   1.000
_cell.angle_alpha   90.00
_cell.angle_beta   90.00
_cell.angle_gamma   90.00
#
_symmetry.space_group_name_H-M   'P 1'
#
loop_
_entity.id
_entity.type
_entity.pdbx_description
1 polymer ?
#
loop_
_entity_poly.entity_id
_entity_poly.type
_entity_poly.pdbx_seq_one_letter_code
_entity_poly.pdbx_strand_id
1 'polypeptide(L)'
;MVKQDVIKTLGPSGTDAHAEAVRIGGENIELFPSFRAAIDDSETHGGRALVAAGYLDMSNGSVVDSWVDLHFSKLRSMTMVGVWESPTKPMCVAVHSEFSGELADIRTAASHPATLQFVREHLPDDVAISTVRAKPEAARLVSEQVVQACIGSVDVVESIENLKILKKLEATMVWCLYEHR
;
A
#
# COMPACT_ATOMS: atom_id res chain seq x y z
N MET A 1 11.50 -5.22 -33.59
CA MET A 1 10.61 -4.34 -32.83
C MET A 1 11.19 -4.25 -31.43
N VAL A 2 11.67 -3.10 -31.00
CA VAL A 2 12.16 -2.93 -29.62
C VAL A 2 10.93 -3.09 -28.73
N LYS A 3 10.89 -4.11 -27.87
CA LYS A 3 9.83 -4.23 -26.85
C LYS A 3 9.92 -2.93 -26.04
N GLN A 4 8.90 -2.07 -26.14
CA GLN A 4 8.81 -0.92 -25.26
C GLN A 4 8.84 -1.43 -23.82
N ASP A 5 9.74 -0.86 -23.04
CA ASP A 5 9.93 -1.26 -21.66
C ASP A 5 8.85 -0.62 -20.79
N VAL A 6 7.68 -1.27 -20.76
CA VAL A 6 6.51 -0.83 -20.00
C VAL A 6 6.50 -1.52 -18.63
N ILE A 7 6.42 -0.72 -17.56
CA ILE A 7 6.22 -1.22 -16.19
C ILE A 7 4.74 -1.06 -15.83
N LYS A 8 4.10 -2.17 -15.49
CA LYS A 8 2.69 -2.24 -15.10
C LYS A 8 2.59 -2.45 -13.59
N THR A 9 1.82 -1.62 -12.89
CA THR A 9 1.76 -1.66 -11.43
C THR A 9 0.44 -1.13 -10.87
N LEU A 10 0.29 -1.19 -9.55
CA LEU A 10 -0.88 -0.69 -8.83
C LEU A 10 -0.98 0.85 -8.89
N GLY A 11 -2.11 1.33 -9.39
CA GLY A 11 -2.53 2.72 -9.33
C GLY A 11 -3.37 3.06 -8.09
N PRO A 12 -3.86 4.31 -7.98
CA PRO A 12 -3.63 5.43 -8.91
C PRO A 12 -2.21 6.00 -8.79
N SER A 13 -1.93 7.09 -9.50
CA SER A 13 -0.68 7.84 -9.34
C SER A 13 -0.53 8.31 -7.89
N GLY A 14 0.70 8.24 -7.37
CA GLY A 14 1.05 8.65 -6.01
C GLY A 14 1.05 7.54 -4.96
N THR A 15 0.69 6.31 -5.33
CA THR A 15 0.93 5.12 -4.51
C THR A 15 2.41 4.84 -4.33
N ASP A 16 2.76 4.05 -3.31
CA ASP A 16 4.12 3.52 -3.13
C ASP A 16 4.59 2.74 -4.38
N ALA A 17 3.67 2.02 -5.03
CA ALA A 17 3.96 1.22 -6.23
C ALA A 17 4.26 2.07 -7.47
N HIS A 18 3.51 3.16 -7.67
CA HIS A 18 3.80 4.13 -8.73
C HIS A 18 5.14 4.84 -8.49
N ALA A 19 5.39 5.30 -7.26
CA ALA A 19 6.65 5.95 -6.91
C ALA A 19 7.86 5.01 -7.15
N GLU A 20 7.71 3.73 -6.80
CA GLU A 20 8.75 2.73 -7.03
C GLU A 20 9.00 2.46 -8.52
N ALA A 21 7.93 2.37 -9.34
CA ALA A 21 8.06 2.21 -10.79
C ALA A 21 8.83 3.37 -11.43
N VAL A 22 8.57 4.61 -11.00
CA VAL A 22 9.34 5.80 -11.43
C VAL A 22 10.79 5.70 -10.98
N ARG A 23 11.04 5.30 -9.72
CA ARG A 23 12.38 5.23 -9.12
C ARG A 23 13.32 4.28 -9.87
N ILE A 24 12.81 3.14 -10.35
CA ILE A 24 13.61 2.16 -11.10
C ILE A 24 13.79 2.53 -12.58
N GLY A 25 13.38 3.74 -12.99
CA GLY A 25 13.59 4.27 -14.34
C GLY A 25 12.54 3.81 -15.35
N GLY A 26 11.32 3.48 -14.92
CA GLY A 26 10.22 3.17 -15.85
C GLY A 26 9.88 4.37 -16.73
N GLU A 27 10.25 4.31 -18.01
CA GLU A 27 9.94 5.36 -18.98
C GLU A 27 8.45 5.36 -19.39
N ASN A 28 7.83 4.18 -19.41
CA ASN A 28 6.40 4.00 -19.66
C ASN A 28 5.79 3.22 -18.49
N ILE A 29 4.92 3.87 -17.71
CA ILE A 29 4.27 3.26 -16.55
C ILE A 29 2.77 3.20 -16.78
N GLU A 30 2.21 1.99 -16.71
CA GLU A 30 0.77 1.77 -16.80
C GLU A 30 0.22 1.39 -15.41
N LEU A 31 -0.87 2.06 -15.02
CA LEU A 31 -1.47 1.94 -13.70
C LEU A 31 -2.76 1.14 -13.76
N PHE A 32 -2.85 0.12 -12.92
CA PHE A 32 -3.96 -0.82 -12.86
C PHE A 32 -4.70 -0.74 -11.52
N PRO A 33 -5.98 -1.16 -11.46
CA PRO A 33 -6.76 -1.13 -10.23
C PRO A 33 -6.29 -2.12 -9.15
N SER A 34 -5.50 -3.13 -9.52
CA SER A 34 -4.91 -4.10 -8.60
C SER A 34 -3.58 -4.64 -9.15
N PHE A 35 -2.75 -5.22 -8.27
CA PHE A 35 -1.55 -5.93 -8.72
C PHE A 35 -1.88 -7.15 -9.58
N ARG A 36 -3.03 -7.80 -9.34
CA ARG A 36 -3.52 -8.86 -10.22
C ARG A 36 -3.76 -8.37 -11.63
N ALA A 37 -4.52 -7.30 -11.78
CA ALA A 37 -4.80 -6.75 -13.09
C ALA A 37 -3.50 -6.36 -13.82
N ALA A 38 -2.52 -5.80 -13.11
CA ALA A 38 -1.21 -5.48 -13.68
C ALA A 38 -0.45 -6.73 -14.17
N ILE A 39 -0.36 -7.79 -13.37
CA ILE A 39 0.41 -8.99 -13.76
C ILE A 39 -0.30 -9.82 -14.83
N ASP A 40 -1.63 -9.92 -14.80
CA ASP A 40 -2.43 -10.58 -15.84
C ASP A 40 -2.28 -9.86 -17.18
N ASP A 41 -2.23 -8.52 -17.14
CA ASP A 41 -2.02 -7.71 -18.34
C ASP A 41 -0.56 -7.79 -18.85
N SER A 42 0.44 -7.80 -17.96
CA SER A 42 1.83 -8.06 -18.35
C SER A 42 2.02 -9.44 -18.99
N GLU A 43 1.32 -10.46 -18.48
CA GLU A 43 1.33 -11.81 -19.05
C GLU A 43 0.70 -11.83 -20.46
N THR A 44 -0.45 -11.16 -20.63
CA THR A 44 -1.22 -11.23 -21.88
C THR A 44 -0.65 -10.32 -22.97
N HIS A 45 -0.25 -9.11 -22.61
CA HIS A 45 0.12 -8.05 -23.55
C HIS A 45 1.60 -7.68 -23.51
N GLY A 46 2.40 -8.40 -22.70
CA GLY A 46 3.81 -8.10 -22.48
C GLY A 46 4.04 -6.91 -21.55
N GLY A 47 5.31 -6.55 -21.37
CA GLY A 47 5.75 -5.61 -20.33
C GLY A 47 6.18 -6.33 -19.05
N ARG A 48 6.53 -5.55 -18.03
CA ARG A 48 6.98 -6.05 -16.73
C ARG A 48 6.02 -5.64 -15.63
N ALA A 49 5.64 -6.58 -14.77
CA ALA A 49 4.77 -6.29 -13.64
C ALA A 49 5.59 -6.01 -12.39
N LEU A 50 5.39 -4.85 -11.76
CA LEU A 50 5.98 -4.51 -10.48
C LEU A 50 4.95 -4.77 -9.37
N VAL A 51 5.27 -5.67 -8.44
CA VAL A 51 4.34 -6.12 -7.40
C VAL A 51 5.01 -6.04 -6.03
N ALA A 52 4.30 -5.51 -5.03
CA ALA A 52 4.76 -5.52 -3.64
C ALA A 52 4.61 -6.92 -3.03
N ALA A 53 5.66 -7.43 -2.38
CA ALA A 53 5.64 -8.73 -1.72
C ALA A 53 4.74 -8.76 -0.46
N GLY A 54 4.39 -7.59 0.07
CA GLY A 54 3.43 -7.41 1.17
C GLY A 54 1.98 -7.19 0.73
N TYR A 55 1.65 -7.36 -0.57
CA TYR A 55 0.29 -7.14 -1.06
C TYR A 55 -0.70 -8.12 -0.44
N LEU A 56 -1.80 -7.55 0.07
CA LEU A 56 -3.00 -8.23 0.52
C LEU A 56 -4.20 -7.44 0.00
N ASP A 57 -5.13 -8.14 -0.65
CA ASP A 57 -6.43 -7.62 -1.03
C ASP A 57 -7.49 -8.18 -0.09
N MET A 58 -8.36 -7.31 0.42
CA MET A 58 -9.38 -7.69 1.39
C MET A 58 -10.76 -7.31 0.88
N SER A 59 -11.70 -8.24 0.99
CA SER A 59 -13.13 -8.00 0.75
C SER A 59 -13.94 -8.58 1.91
N ASN A 60 -14.82 -7.78 2.49
CA ASN A 60 -15.69 -8.16 3.61
C ASN A 60 -14.94 -8.86 4.76
N GLY A 61 -13.77 -8.33 5.12
CA GLY A 61 -12.93 -8.85 6.22
C GLY A 61 -12.16 -10.13 5.90
N SER A 62 -12.21 -10.63 4.67
CA SER A 62 -11.47 -11.83 4.22
C SER A 62 -10.42 -11.46 3.16
N VAL A 63 -9.27 -12.13 3.19
CA VAL A 63 -8.26 -12.03 2.13
C VAL A 63 -8.86 -12.65 0.87
N VAL A 64 -8.90 -11.90 -0.23
CA VAL A 64 -9.38 -12.38 -1.54
C VAL A 64 -8.28 -12.53 -2.57
N ASP A 65 -7.14 -11.87 -2.36
CA ASP A 65 -5.93 -12.05 -3.15
C ASP A 65 -4.72 -11.64 -2.31
N SER A 66 -3.54 -12.13 -2.68
CA SER A 66 -2.29 -11.80 -2.01
C SER A 66 -1.12 -11.91 -2.99
N TRP A 67 0.04 -11.38 -2.59
CA TRP A 67 1.25 -11.63 -3.36
C TRP A 67 1.57 -13.13 -3.50
N VAL A 68 1.27 -13.93 -2.46
CA VAL A 68 1.50 -15.39 -2.50
C VAL A 68 0.62 -16.05 -3.56
N ASP A 69 -0.66 -15.70 -3.59
CA ASP A 69 -1.61 -16.20 -4.59
C ASP A 69 -1.23 -15.76 -6.01
N LEU A 70 -0.84 -14.49 -6.17
CA LEU A 70 -0.23 -13.96 -7.41
C LEU A 70 0.95 -14.77 -7.87
N HIS A 71 1.97 -14.90 -7.02
CA HIS A 71 3.21 -15.58 -7.34
C HIS A 71 2.96 -17.03 -7.78
N PHE A 72 2.19 -17.79 -7.00
CA PHE A 72 1.91 -19.18 -7.31
C PHE A 72 1.04 -19.36 -8.56
N SER A 73 0.06 -18.48 -8.79
CA SER A 73 -0.77 -18.53 -10.00
C SER A 73 0.01 -18.29 -11.29
N LYS A 74 1.16 -17.60 -11.22
CA LYS A 74 1.97 -17.18 -12.37
C LYS A 74 3.27 -17.95 -12.57
N LEU A 75 3.54 -18.97 -11.75
CA LEU A 75 4.82 -19.72 -11.79
C LEU A 75 5.21 -20.23 -13.18
N ARG A 76 4.23 -20.60 -14.00
CA ARG A 76 4.45 -21.24 -15.32
C ARG A 76 4.59 -20.25 -16.47
N SER A 77 4.15 -19.02 -16.30
CA SER A 77 4.02 -18.02 -17.38
C SER A 77 4.88 -16.79 -17.15
N MET A 78 5.14 -16.45 -15.89
CA MET A 78 5.99 -15.32 -15.51
C MET A 78 7.27 -15.80 -14.81
N THR A 79 8.33 -15.02 -14.96
CA THR A 79 9.59 -15.17 -14.20
C THR A 79 9.83 -13.90 -13.40
N MET A 80 10.27 -14.06 -12.16
CA MET A 80 10.73 -12.95 -11.34
C MET A 80 12.18 -12.62 -11.74
N VAL A 81 12.41 -11.40 -12.19
CA VAL A 81 13.71 -10.93 -12.72
C VAL A 81 14.38 -9.88 -11.85
N GLY A 82 13.68 -9.42 -10.81
CA GLY A 82 14.26 -8.56 -9.79
C GLY A 82 13.52 -8.68 -8.47
N VAL A 83 14.28 -8.62 -7.38
CA VAL A 83 13.77 -8.50 -6.01
C VAL A 83 14.66 -7.51 -5.28
N TRP A 84 14.05 -6.52 -4.64
CA TRP A 84 14.78 -5.57 -3.82
C TRP A 84 13.87 -4.97 -2.75
N GLU A 85 14.50 -4.40 -1.74
CA GLU A 85 13.85 -3.60 -0.72
C GLU A 85 13.98 -2.11 -1.07
N SER A 86 12.93 -1.32 -0.84
CA SER A 86 12.95 0.13 -1.02
C SER A 86 12.12 0.80 0.08
N PRO A 87 12.51 2.00 0.56
CA PRO A 87 11.68 2.78 1.48
C PRO A 87 10.27 3.03 0.89
N THR A 88 9.24 2.89 1.72
CA THR A 88 7.91 3.41 1.38
C THR A 88 7.88 4.92 1.56
N LYS A 89 6.81 5.57 1.10
CA LYS A 89 6.49 6.93 1.53
C LYS A 89 6.48 6.99 3.07
N PRO A 90 6.95 8.10 3.69
CA PRO A 90 6.86 8.27 5.12
C PRO A 90 5.42 8.06 5.60
N MET A 91 5.26 7.28 6.65
CA MET A 91 3.95 6.98 7.24
C MET A 91 3.82 7.64 8.60
N CYS A 92 2.61 7.61 9.16
CA CYS A 92 2.35 8.16 10.48
C CYS A 92 1.17 7.49 11.17
N VAL A 93 1.17 7.59 12.50
CA VAL A 93 -0.05 7.54 13.30
C VAL A 93 -0.64 8.95 13.31
N ALA A 94 -1.84 9.11 12.79
CA ALA A 94 -2.54 10.39 12.73
C ALA A 94 -3.87 10.32 13.48
N VAL A 95 -4.27 11.45 14.05
CA VAL A 95 -5.50 11.65 14.82
C VAL A 95 -6.16 12.96 14.41
N HIS A 96 -7.42 13.16 14.80
CA HIS A 96 -8.09 14.45 14.65
C HIS A 96 -7.37 15.53 15.48
N SER A 97 -7.33 16.77 15.01
CA SER A 97 -6.63 17.88 15.67
C SER A 97 -7.11 18.13 17.11
N GLU A 98 -8.42 17.93 17.33
CA GLU A 98 -9.09 18.03 18.64
C GLU A 98 -8.81 16.86 19.60
N PHE A 99 -8.19 15.77 19.14
CA PHE A 99 -7.83 14.65 20.02
C PHE A 99 -6.80 15.12 21.06
N SER A 100 -7.15 15.08 22.34
CA SER A 100 -6.29 15.58 23.43
C SER A 100 -5.50 14.50 24.17
N GLY A 101 -5.62 13.23 23.76
CA GLY A 101 -4.92 12.11 24.38
C GLY A 101 -3.57 11.82 23.74
N GLU A 102 -2.92 10.78 24.27
CA GLU A 102 -1.68 10.20 23.74
C GLU A 102 -1.96 8.90 22.96
N LEU A 103 -0.91 8.28 22.39
CA LEU A 103 -1.04 6.98 21.71
C LEU A 103 -1.74 5.92 22.57
N ALA A 104 -1.48 5.92 23.89
CA ALA A 104 -2.06 4.98 24.84
C ALA A 104 -3.58 5.14 25.07
N ASP A 105 -4.16 6.27 24.64
CA ASP A 105 -5.58 6.59 24.82
C ASP A 105 -6.43 6.22 23.59
N ILE A 106 -5.79 5.75 22.51
CA ILE A 106 -6.46 5.33 21.29
C ILE A 106 -7.19 4.00 21.54
N ARG A 107 -8.46 3.94 21.18
CA ARG A 107 -9.35 2.77 21.30
C ARG A 107 -9.93 2.30 19.97
N THR A 108 -9.92 3.16 18.94
CA THR A 108 -10.37 2.81 17.58
C THR A 108 -9.36 3.31 16.54
N ALA A 109 -9.05 2.47 15.55
CA ALA A 109 -8.13 2.83 14.48
C ALA A 109 -8.56 2.28 13.11
N ALA A 110 -8.17 2.97 12.05
CA ALA A 110 -8.28 2.47 10.68
C ALA A 110 -6.90 2.28 10.02
N SER A 111 -6.72 1.21 9.26
CA SER A 111 -5.47 0.95 8.53
C SER A 111 -5.72 0.14 7.26
N HIS A 112 -4.85 0.30 6.27
CA HIS A 112 -4.79 -0.64 5.16
C HIS A 112 -4.26 -2.01 5.66
N PRO A 113 -4.73 -3.15 5.12
CA PRO A 113 -4.28 -4.49 5.51
C PRO A 113 -2.76 -4.66 5.53
N ALA A 114 -2.07 -4.16 4.49
CA ALA A 114 -0.60 -4.22 4.39
C ALA A 114 0.14 -3.43 5.49
N THR A 115 -0.54 -2.56 6.23
CA THR A 115 0.03 -1.74 7.30
C THR A 115 -0.54 -2.07 8.68
N LEU A 116 -1.23 -3.20 8.83
CA LEU A 116 -1.76 -3.64 10.13
C LEU A 116 -0.67 -3.93 11.16
N GLN A 117 0.54 -4.28 10.73
CA GLN A 117 1.64 -4.51 11.65
C GLN A 117 2.00 -3.25 12.43
N PHE A 118 1.94 -2.07 11.81
CA PHE A 118 2.19 -0.78 12.50
C PHE A 118 1.13 -0.44 13.54
N VAL A 119 -0.11 -0.90 13.32
CA VAL A 119 -1.17 -0.76 14.35
C VAL A 119 -0.78 -1.57 15.58
N ARG A 120 -0.42 -2.83 15.40
CA ARG A 120 -0.03 -3.74 16.50
C ARG A 120 1.21 -3.28 17.25
N GLU A 121 2.14 -2.60 16.57
CA GLU A 121 3.41 -2.18 17.17
C GLU A 121 3.31 -0.84 17.91
N HIS A 122 2.35 0.02 17.55
CA HIS A 122 2.33 1.42 18.01
C HIS A 122 1.04 1.86 18.69
N LEU A 123 -0.03 1.09 18.59
CA LEU A 123 -1.29 1.35 19.27
C LEU A 123 -1.52 0.33 20.40
N PRO A 124 -2.42 0.62 21.36
CA PRO A 124 -2.75 -0.31 22.44
C PRO A 124 -3.24 -1.68 21.92
N ASP A 125 -2.92 -2.75 22.66
CA ASP A 125 -3.27 -4.12 22.29
C ASP A 125 -4.79 -4.35 22.15
N ASP A 126 -5.61 -3.56 22.85
CA ASP A 126 -7.07 -3.63 22.87
C ASP A 126 -7.75 -2.68 21.85
N VAL A 127 -6.98 -2.06 20.95
CA VAL A 127 -7.53 -1.16 19.93
C VAL A 127 -8.46 -1.92 18.97
N ALA A 128 -9.65 -1.37 18.75
CA ALA A 128 -10.57 -1.87 17.73
C ALA A 128 -10.12 -1.39 16.34
N ILE A 129 -9.88 -2.32 15.42
CA ILE A 129 -9.30 -2.01 14.10
C ILE A 129 -10.34 -2.18 12.99
N SER A 130 -10.48 -1.13 12.17
CA SER A 130 -11.18 -1.18 10.88
C SER A 130 -10.18 -1.26 9.73
N THR A 131 -10.39 -2.17 8.79
CA THR A 131 -9.58 -2.24 7.57
C THR A 131 -10.23 -1.44 6.45
N VAL A 132 -9.42 -0.73 5.67
CA VAL A 132 -9.85 0.08 4.51
C VAL A 132 -9.05 -0.30 3.26
N ARG A 133 -9.50 0.13 2.08
CA ARG A 133 -8.85 -0.22 0.80
C ARG A 133 -7.62 0.62 0.49
N ALA A 134 -7.48 1.79 1.11
CA ALA A 134 -6.33 2.65 0.89
C ALA A 134 -6.05 3.57 2.09
N LYS A 135 -4.78 3.98 2.25
CA LYS A 135 -4.35 4.92 3.32
C LYS A 135 -5.15 6.24 3.33
N PRO A 136 -5.49 6.87 2.18
CA PRO A 136 -6.34 8.07 2.17
C PRO A 136 -7.74 7.85 2.75
N GLU A 137 -8.32 6.66 2.57
CA GLU A 137 -9.61 6.31 3.16
C GLU A 137 -9.50 6.26 4.70
N ALA A 138 -8.40 5.73 5.24
CA ALA A 138 -8.15 5.69 6.68
C ALA A 138 -8.03 7.11 7.27
N ALA A 139 -7.31 8.00 6.59
CA ALA A 139 -7.17 9.41 7.00
C ALA A 139 -8.53 10.14 6.99
N ARG A 140 -9.37 9.88 5.98
CA ARG A 140 -10.73 10.43 5.92
C ARG A 140 -11.59 10.00 7.11
N LEU A 141 -11.54 8.73 7.52
CA LEU A 141 -12.30 8.24 8.68
C LEU A 141 -11.90 8.94 9.99
N VAL A 142 -10.63 9.33 10.15
CA VAL A 142 -10.17 10.12 11.30
C VAL A 142 -10.65 11.57 11.20
N SER A 143 -10.58 12.16 10.01
CA SER A 143 -11.04 13.54 9.74
C SER A 143 -12.54 13.69 10.04
N GLU A 144 -13.33 12.66 9.72
CA GLU A 144 -14.76 12.58 10.01
C GLU A 144 -15.08 12.08 11.43
N GLN A 145 -14.05 11.90 12.27
CA GLN A 145 -14.17 11.41 13.65
C GLN A 145 -14.90 10.05 13.79
N VAL A 146 -14.88 9.21 12.75
CA VAL A 146 -15.44 7.85 12.76
C VAL A 146 -14.54 6.88 13.54
N VAL A 147 -13.23 7.08 13.47
CA VAL A 147 -12.23 6.40 14.30
C VAL A 147 -11.27 7.43 14.91
N GLN A 148 -10.61 7.09 16.01
CA GLN A 148 -9.70 8.02 16.69
C GLN A 148 -8.36 8.19 15.97
N ALA A 149 -7.87 7.13 15.33
CA ALA A 149 -6.55 7.14 14.70
C ALA A 149 -6.48 6.39 13.37
N CYS A 150 -5.43 6.65 12.59
CA CYS A 150 -5.10 5.83 11.43
C CYS A 150 -3.60 5.65 11.23
N ILE A 151 -3.24 4.61 10.46
CA ILE A 151 -1.94 4.55 9.78
C ILE A 151 -2.10 5.16 8.39
N GLY A 152 -1.48 6.32 8.18
CA GLY A 152 -1.57 7.10 6.93
C GLY A 152 -0.20 7.39 6.32
N SER A 153 -0.20 7.88 5.09
CA SER A 153 1.00 8.52 4.51
C SER A 153 1.09 9.97 5.00
N VAL A 154 2.28 10.44 5.35
CA VAL A 154 2.51 11.78 5.91
C VAL A 154 1.96 12.88 5.00
N ASP A 155 2.23 12.80 3.69
CA ASP A 155 1.76 13.79 2.71
C ASP A 155 0.23 13.85 2.60
N VAL A 156 -0.44 12.70 2.68
CA VAL A 156 -1.90 12.63 2.70
C VAL A 156 -2.47 13.25 3.97
N VAL A 157 -1.89 12.93 5.13
CA VAL A 157 -2.36 13.45 6.41
C VAL A 157 -2.11 14.96 6.51
N GLU A 158 -0.95 15.45 6.08
CA GLU A 158 -0.61 16.87 6.07
C GLU A 158 -1.48 17.67 5.08
N SER A 159 -2.08 17.03 4.08
CA SER A 159 -3.03 17.66 3.16
C SER A 159 -4.44 17.86 3.74
N ILE A 160 -4.75 17.29 4.92
CA ILE A 160 -6.06 17.36 5.57
C ILE A 160 -5.96 18.25 6.82
N GLU A 161 -6.58 19.43 6.78
CA GLU A 161 -6.39 20.51 7.77
C GLU A 161 -6.71 20.12 9.22
N ASN A 162 -7.69 19.24 9.44
CA ASN A 162 -8.14 18.84 10.78
C ASN A 162 -7.45 17.58 11.31
N LEU A 163 -6.34 17.16 10.71
CA LEU A 163 -5.53 16.06 11.20
C LEU A 163 -4.22 16.54 11.82
N LYS A 164 -3.70 15.78 12.77
CA LYS A 164 -2.34 15.94 13.29
C LYS A 164 -1.64 14.60 13.41
N ILE A 165 -0.32 14.62 13.24
CA ILE A 165 0.53 13.45 13.36
C ILE A 165 0.98 13.30 14.82
N LEU A 166 0.71 12.16 15.44
CA LEU A 166 1.25 11.81 16.77
C LEU A 166 2.61 11.13 16.67
N LYS A 167 2.85 10.36 15.60
CA LYS A 167 4.09 9.62 15.41
C LYS A 167 4.39 9.46 13.92
N LYS A 168 5.62 9.76 13.50
CA LYS A 168 6.13 9.41 12.16
C LYS A 168 6.72 8.01 12.18
N LEU A 169 6.51 7.28 11.09
CA LEU A 169 6.88 5.89 10.88
C LEU A 169 7.68 5.78 9.59
N GLU A 170 8.79 5.06 9.64
CA GLU A 170 9.57 4.69 8.47
C GLU A 170 9.41 3.19 8.24
N ALA A 171 9.26 2.82 6.98
CA ALA A 171 9.14 1.44 6.57
C ALA A 171 9.77 1.22 5.22
N THR A 172 10.05 -0.03 4.95
CA THR A 172 10.47 -0.52 3.66
C THR A 172 9.44 -1.49 3.11
N MET A 173 9.44 -1.67 1.80
CA MET A 173 8.64 -2.66 1.09
C MET A 173 9.58 -3.50 0.23
N VAL A 174 9.35 -4.81 0.21
CA VAL A 174 10.00 -5.71 -0.74
C VAL A 174 9.20 -5.69 -2.04
N TRP A 175 9.89 -5.44 -3.15
CA TRP A 175 9.32 -5.35 -4.48
C TRP A 175 9.79 -6.53 -5.34
N CYS A 176 8.90 -7.02 -6.18
CA CYS A 176 9.15 -8.10 -7.12
C CYS A 176 8.83 -7.60 -8.54
N LEU A 177 9.81 -7.69 -9.44
CA LEU A 177 9.62 -7.41 -10.86
C LEU A 177 9.48 -8.72 -11.62
N TYR A 178 8.36 -8.85 -12.33
CA TYR A 178 8.06 -10.01 -13.14
C TYR A 178 8.08 -9.67 -14.63
N GLU A 179 8.50 -10.62 -15.45
CA GLU A 179 8.36 -10.55 -16.90
C GLU A 179 7.82 -11.88 -17.44
N HIS A 180 7.17 -11.83 -18.60
CA HIS A 180 6.71 -13.04 -19.28
C HIS A 180 7.90 -13.91 -19.69
N ARG A 181 7.77 -15.22 -19.49
CA ARG A 181 8.77 -16.24 -19.85
C ARG A 181 9.07 -16.34 -21.34
#